data_AF-A0A8H6W4N0-F1
#
_entry.id   AF-A0A8H6W4N0-F1
#
_cell.length_a   1.000
_cell.length_b   1.000
_cell.length_c   1.000
_cell.angle_alpha   90.00
_cell.angle_beta   90.00
_cell.angle_gamma   90.00
#
_symmetry.space_group_name_H-M   'P 1'
#
loop_
_entity.id
_entity.type
_entity.pdbx_description
1 polymer ?
#
loop_
_entity_poly.entity_id
_entity_poly.type
_entity_poly.pdbx_seq_one_letter_code
_entity_poly.pdbx_strand_id
1 'polypeptide(L)'
;MPGPIKVNPLHIFRGSRPETTRVVLAAISASSKPLSSREAFDAVQKIPEQQEDNTIRSLRHLKLVLNALKDEKAVRKELVPVPLDEMSPTERLRSYREKEPRAWRWRLPEKA
;
A
#
# COMPACT_ATOMS: atom_id res chain seq x y z
N MET A 1 -6.05 25.00 7.83
CA MET A 1 -6.34 23.79 8.61
C MET A 1 -6.88 22.74 7.64
N PRO A 2 -6.26 21.55 7.47
CA PRO A 2 -6.86 20.52 6.62
C PRO A 2 -8.05 19.91 7.37
N GLY A 3 -9.23 19.95 6.76
CA GLY A 3 -10.48 19.46 7.33
C GLY A 3 -10.62 17.93 7.28
N PRO A 4 -11.59 17.37 8.02
CA PRO A 4 -11.80 15.93 8.10
C PRO A 4 -12.22 15.35 6.75
N ILE A 5 -11.57 14.24 6.38
CA ILE A 5 -11.87 13.44 5.19
C ILE A 5 -13.28 12.86 5.36
N LYS A 6 -14.28 13.40 4.64
CA LYS A 6 -15.57 12.73 4.46
C LYS A 6 -15.34 11.47 3.62
N VAL A 7 -15.10 10.34 4.30
CA VAL A 7 -15.13 9.02 3.69
C VAL A 7 -16.59 8.64 3.57
N ASN A 8 -17.09 8.46 2.35
CA ASN A 8 -18.48 8.10 2.08
C ASN A 8 -18.73 6.68 2.61
N PRO A 9 -19.53 6.48 3.68
CA PRO A 9 -19.62 5.18 4.36
C PRO A 9 -20.50 4.16 3.61
N LEU A 10 -21.06 4.50 2.46
CA LEU A 10 -22.06 3.71 1.74
C LEU A 10 -21.58 3.04 0.44
N HIS A 11 -20.34 3.24 0.01
CA HIS A 11 -19.71 2.34 -0.98
C HIS A 11 -19.05 1.17 -0.26
N ILE A 12 -19.90 0.44 0.47
CA ILE A 12 -19.56 -0.81 1.14
C ILE A 12 -19.47 -1.88 0.06
N PHE A 13 -18.24 -2.32 -0.19
CA PHE A 13 -17.87 -3.61 -0.76
C PHE A 13 -19.01 -4.65 -0.74
N ARG A 14 -19.66 -4.89 -1.89
CA ARG A 14 -20.41 -6.13 -2.13
C ARG A 14 -19.42 -7.21 -2.56
N GLY A 15 -18.54 -7.62 -1.64
CA GLY A 15 -17.49 -8.61 -1.88
C GLY A 15 -16.67 -8.91 -0.62
N SER A 16 -16.52 -10.21 -0.34
CA SER A 16 -16.05 -10.94 0.85
C SER A 16 -15.42 -10.27 2.09
N ARG A 17 -14.69 -9.14 2.11
CA ARG A 17 -14.01 -8.69 3.35
C ARG A 17 -13.77 -7.16 3.44
N PRO A 18 -14.76 -6.38 3.90
CA PRO A 18 -14.58 -4.93 4.13
C PRO A 18 -13.47 -4.61 5.15
N GLU A 19 -13.21 -5.52 6.09
CA GLU A 19 -12.16 -5.34 7.11
C GLU A 19 -10.75 -5.42 6.54
N THR A 20 -10.43 -6.41 5.69
CA THR A 20 -9.09 -6.49 5.07
C THR A 20 -8.77 -5.24 4.27
N THR A 21 -9.76 -4.69 3.56
CA THR A 21 -9.57 -3.48 2.79
C THR A 21 -9.36 -2.26 3.69
N ARG A 22 -10.14 -2.14 4.77
CA ARG A 22 -10.00 -1.04 5.74
C ARG A 22 -8.61 -1.02 6.36
N VAL A 23 -8.10 -2.16 6.81
CA VAL A 23 -6.77 -2.29 7.39
C VAL A 23 -5.68 -1.88 6.39
N VAL A 24 -5.79 -2.32 5.12
CA VAL A 24 -4.81 -1.94 4.08
C VAL A 24 -4.86 -0.46 3.77
N LEU A 25 -6.05 0.11 3.61
CA LEU A 25 -6.21 1.53 3.34
C LEU A 25 -5.74 2.37 4.53
N ALA A 26 -6.03 1.95 5.77
CA ALA A 26 -5.55 2.58 6.99
C ALA A 26 -4.00 2.60 7.01
N ALA A 27 -3.36 1.46 6.75
CA ALA A 27 -1.90 1.35 6.71
C ALA A 27 -1.26 2.27 5.67
N ILE A 28 -1.83 2.34 4.47
CA ILE A 28 -1.31 3.24 3.41
C ILE A 28 -1.60 4.70 3.76
N SER A 29 -2.77 5.01 4.33
CA SER A 29 -3.16 6.37 4.70
C SER A 29 -2.34 6.96 5.84
N ALA A 30 -1.84 6.11 6.75
CA ALA A 30 -0.97 6.52 7.84
C ALA A 30 0.43 6.92 7.35
N SER A 31 0.82 6.49 6.15
CA SER A 31 2.09 6.86 5.54
C SER A 31 1.92 8.09 4.65
N SER A 32 2.72 9.11 4.90
CA SER A 32 2.88 10.27 4.01
C SER A 32 3.70 9.96 2.76
N LYS A 33 4.38 8.81 2.70
CA LYS A 33 5.24 8.38 1.59
C LYS A 33 4.66 7.18 0.83
N PRO A 34 4.90 7.05 -0.49
CA PRO A 34 4.56 5.86 -1.26
C PRO A 34 5.27 4.62 -0.69
N LEU A 35 4.53 3.56 -0.37
CA LEU A 35 5.05 2.38 0.31
C LEU A 35 5.40 1.26 -0.67
N SER A 36 6.48 0.52 -0.42
CA SER A 36 6.68 -0.76 -1.10
C SER A 36 5.64 -1.78 -0.63
N SER A 37 5.49 -2.88 -1.37
CA SER A 37 4.59 -3.96 -0.91
C SER A 37 5.02 -4.53 0.45
N ARG A 38 6.33 -4.49 0.77
CA ARG A 38 6.85 -5.00 2.04
C ARG A 38 6.59 -4.02 3.18
N GLU A 39 6.87 -2.73 2.97
CA GLU A 39 6.57 -1.70 3.96
C GLU A 39 5.07 -1.59 4.24
N ALA A 40 4.22 -1.72 3.21
CA ALA A 40 2.77 -1.78 3.38
C ALA A 40 2.36 -2.98 4.25
N PHE A 41 3.02 -4.13 4.09
CA PHE A 41 2.78 -5.29 4.94
C PHE A 41 3.20 -5.04 6.38
N ASP A 42 4.40 -4.49 6.59
CA ASP A 42 4.90 -4.20 7.93
C ASP A 42 4.05 -3.12 8.63
N ALA A 43 3.51 -2.15 7.87
CA ALA A 43 2.56 -1.17 8.36
C ALA A 43 1.23 -1.80 8.76
N VAL A 44 0.70 -2.72 7.94
CA VAL A 44 -0.52 -3.50 8.24
C VAL A 44 -0.36 -4.32 9.52
N GLN A 45 0.78 -4.97 9.72
CA GLN A 45 1.06 -5.77 10.94
C GLN A 45 1.15 -4.94 12.22
N LYS A 46 1.39 -3.62 12.11
CA LYS A 46 1.42 -2.69 13.24
C LYS A 46 0.02 -2.19 13.64
N ILE A 47 -1.00 -2.47 12.84
CA ILE A 47 -2.38 -2.07 13.16
C ILE A 47 -2.96 -3.07 14.18
N PRO A 48 -3.45 -2.62 15.34
CA PRO A 48 -3.97 -3.51 16.37
C PRO A 48 -5.15 -4.37 15.88
N GLU A 49 -6.04 -3.80 15.07
CA GLU A 49 -7.19 -4.50 14.43
C GLU A 49 -6.75 -5.72 13.58
N GLN A 50 -5.54 -5.67 13.01
CA GLN A 50 -4.99 -6.77 12.21
C GLN A 50 -4.39 -7.88 13.07
N GLN A 51 -3.96 -7.59 14.30
CA GLN A 51 -3.35 -8.57 15.20
C GLN A 51 -4.41 -9.48 15.83
N GLU A 52 -5.61 -8.94 16.08
CA GLU A 52 -6.73 -9.69 16.63
C GLU A 52 -7.37 -10.61 15.57
N ASP A 53 -7.65 -10.09 14.37
CA ASP A 53 -8.40 -10.83 13.36
C ASP A 53 -7.53 -11.61 12.35
N ASN A 54 -6.22 -11.38 12.35
CA ASN A 54 -5.25 -11.98 11.43
C ASN A 54 -5.75 -11.92 9.95
N THR A 55 -6.31 -10.78 9.60
CA THR A 55 -7.05 -10.52 8.35
C THR A 55 -6.14 -10.63 7.11
N ILE A 56 -4.91 -10.10 7.18
CA ILE A 56 -3.82 -10.29 6.22
C ILE A 56 -2.74 -11.24 6.75
N ARG A 57 -2.85 -12.49 6.30
CA ARG A 57 -1.97 -13.62 6.70
C ARG A 57 -0.60 -13.65 6.02
N SER A 58 -0.40 -12.97 4.88
CA SER A 58 0.87 -13.02 4.15
C SER A 58 1.09 -11.84 3.21
N LEU A 59 2.34 -11.62 2.82
CA LEU A 59 2.72 -10.63 1.80
C LEU A 59 2.04 -10.93 0.45
N ARG A 60 1.86 -12.20 0.10
CA ARG A 60 1.16 -12.60 -1.14
C ARG A 60 -0.31 -12.21 -1.08
N HIS A 61 -0.96 -12.45 0.07
CA HIS A 61 -2.34 -12.04 0.29
C HIS A 61 -2.50 -10.53 0.21
N LEU A 62 -1.59 -9.76 0.84
CA LEU A 62 -1.57 -8.31 0.72
C LEU A 62 -1.47 -7.84 -0.73
N LYS A 63 -0.56 -8.43 -1.53
CA LYS A 63 -0.40 -8.07 -2.94
C LYS A 63 -1.68 -8.29 -3.75
N LEU A 64 -2.45 -9.34 -3.46
CA LEU A 64 -3.75 -9.57 -4.10
C LEU A 64 -4.75 -8.49 -3.73
N VAL A 65 -4.83 -8.12 -2.45
CA VAL A 65 -5.72 -7.04 -1.98
C VAL A 65 -5.32 -5.70 -2.60
N LEU A 66 -4.02 -5.37 -2.67
CA LEU A 66 -3.53 -4.15 -3.30
C LEU A 66 -3.84 -4.10 -4.80
N ASN A 67 -3.76 -5.23 -5.51
CA ASN A 67 -4.15 -5.30 -6.91
C ASN A 67 -5.66 -5.10 -7.09
N ALA A 68 -6.50 -5.72 -6.25
CA ALA A 68 -7.94 -5.50 -6.30
C ALA A 68 -8.29 -4.01 -6.04
N LEU A 69 -7.64 -3.40 -5.04
CA LEU A 69 -7.81 -1.97 -4.74
C LEU A 69 -7.30 -1.05 -5.85
N LYS A 70 -6.31 -1.50 -6.62
CA LYS A 70 -5.84 -0.79 -7.82
C LYS A 70 -6.90 -0.80 -8.91
N ASP A 71 -7.52 -1.94 -9.16
CA ASP A 71 -8.57 -2.09 -10.18
C ASP A 71 -9.80 -1.24 -9.83
N GLU A 72 -10.09 -1.09 -8.53
CA GLU A 72 -11.14 -0.21 -8.00
C GLU A 72 -10.72 1.28 -7.93
N LYS A 73 -9.51 1.64 -8.39
CA LYS A 73 -8.93 3.00 -8.33
C LYS A 73 -8.76 3.57 -6.91
N ALA A 74 -8.83 2.72 -5.88
CA ALA A 74 -8.65 3.11 -4.48
C ALA A 74 -7.17 3.30 -4.10
N VAL A 75 -6.25 2.62 -4.80
CA VAL A 75 -4.79 2.75 -4.61
C VAL A 75 -4.12 2.82 -5.98
N ARG A 76 -3.06 3.61 -6.13
CA ARG A 76 -2.24 3.69 -7.34
C ARG A 76 -0.89 3.02 -7.14
N LYS A 77 -0.41 2.41 -8.21
CA LYS A 77 0.94 1.85 -8.29
C LYS A 77 1.79 2.79 -9.14
N GLU A 78 2.73 3.48 -8.51
CA GLU A 78 3.56 4.51 -9.13
C GLU A 78 5.03 4.08 -9.10
N LEU A 79 5.76 4.39 -10.16
CA LEU A 79 7.18 4.12 -10.24
C LEU A 79 7.93 5.34 -9.69
N VAL A 80 8.51 5.18 -8.50
CA VAL A 80 9.14 6.28 -7.74
C VAL A 80 10.66 6.08 -7.76
N PRO A 81 11.47 7.15 -7.93
CA PRO A 81 12.92 7.06 -7.74
C PRO A 81 13.23 6.69 -6.29
N VAL A 82 14.05 5.66 -6.09
CA VAL A 82 14.37 5.10 -4.78
C VAL A 82 15.88 4.95 -4.68
N PRO A 83 16.54 5.45 -3.61
CA PRO A 83 17.98 5.29 -3.44
C PRO A 83 18.35 3.80 -3.38
N LEU A 84 19.52 3.45 -3.91
CA LEU A 84 19.97 2.05 -4.00
C LEU A 84 19.97 1.34 -2.64
N ASP A 85 20.22 2.07 -1.55
CA ASP A 85 20.24 1.52 -0.18
C ASP A 85 18.89 0.94 0.27
N GLU A 86 17.78 1.46 -0.26
CA GLU A 86 16.42 1.00 0.04
C GLU A 86 15.94 -0.14 -0.88
N MET A 87 16.69 -0.47 -1.93
CA MET A 87 16.35 -1.55 -2.85
C MET A 87 16.80 -2.92 -2.32
N SER A 88 16.09 -3.98 -2.74
CA SER A 88 16.57 -5.35 -2.48
C SER A 88 17.90 -5.60 -3.20
N PRO A 89 18.76 -6.51 -2.70
CA PRO A 89 20.06 -6.79 -3.35
C PRO A 89 19.97 -7.15 -4.84
N THR A 90 18.92 -7.86 -5.23
CA THR A 90 18.65 -8.23 -6.63
C THR A 90 18.19 -7.06 -7.49
N GLU A 91 17.41 -6.13 -6.94
CA GLU A 91 17.02 -4.90 -7.64
C GLU A 91 18.19 -3.92 -7.77
N ARG A 92 19.03 -3.81 -6.74
CA ARG A 92 20.28 -3.03 -6.81
C ARG A 92 21.16 -3.48 -7.95
N LEU A 93 21.37 -4.79 -8.14
CA LEU A 93 22.20 -5.31 -9.23
C LEU A 93 21.66 -4.95 -10.62
N ARG A 94 20.33 -4.87 -10.79
CA ARG A 94 19.70 -4.49 -12.07
C ARG A 94 19.82 -2.99 -12.33
N SER A 95 19.69 -2.18 -11.30
CA SER A 95 19.68 -0.71 -11.41
C SER A 95 21.02 -0.05 -11.06
N TYR A 96 22.07 -0.83 -10.75
CA TYR A 96 23.40 -0.32 -10.38
C TYR A 96 24.03 0.59 -11.46
N ARG A 97 23.58 0.46 -12.71
CA ARG A 97 24.03 1.28 -13.85
C ARG A 97 23.05 2.42 -14.20
N GLU A 98 21.89 2.47 -13.57
CA GLU A 98 20.89 3.50 -13.83
C GLU A 98 21.20 4.74 -13.00
N LYS A 99 21.28 5.90 -13.66
CA LYS A 99 21.50 7.20 -12.98
C LYS A 99 20.37 7.54 -11.99
N GLU A 100 19.18 6.98 -12.19
CA GLU A 100 18.01 7.12 -11.33
C GLU A 100 17.30 5.77 -11.16
N PRO A 101 17.69 4.96 -10.17
CA PRO A 101 17.04 3.67 -9.90
C PRO A 101 15.59 3.91 -9.45
N ARG A 102 14.63 3.21 -10.07
CA ARG A 102 13.20 3.38 -9.78
C ARG A 102 12.55 2.08 -9.31
N ALA A 103 11.63 2.17 -8.35
CA ALA A 103 10.88 1.03 -7.84
C ALA A 103 9.37 1.30 -7.81
N TRP A 104 8.58 0.24 -7.97
CA TRP A 104 7.13 0.33 -7.87
C TRP A 104 6.68 0.51 -6.42
N ARG A 105 5.97 1.59 -6.15
CA ARG A 105 5.41 1.94 -4.85
C ARG A 105 3.89 2.08 -4.94
N TRP A 106 3.23 1.83 -3.82
CA TRP A 106 1.79 1.98 -3.64
C TRP A 106 1.51 3.32 -2.97
N ARG A 107 0.57 4.07 -3.53
CA ARG A 107 0.16 5.37 -3.02
C ARG A 107 -1.36 5.48 -3.06
N LEU A 108 -1.97 6.20 -2.12
CA LEU A 108 -3.36 6.63 -2.30
C LEU A 108 -3.43 7.62 -3.47
N PRO A 109 -4.48 7.57 -4.31
CA PRO A 109 -4.70 8.58 -5.33
C PRO A 109 -4.81 9.95 -4.64
N GLU A 110 -4.02 10.94 -5.09
CA GLU A 110 -4.25 12.32 -4.69
C GLU A 110 -5.69 12.69 -5.05
N LYS A 111 -6.45 13.17 -4.05
CA LYS A 111 -7.81 13.66 -4.27
C LYS A 111 -7.76 14.74 -5.35
N ALA A 112 -8.45 14.51 -6.46
CA ALA A 112 -8.91 15.57 -7.34
C ALA A 112 -9.99 16.38 -6.63
#